data_AF-A0A832K2Z3-F1
#
_entry.id   AF-A0A832K2Z3-F1
#
_cell.length_a   1.000
_cell.length_b   1.000
_cell.length_c   1.000
_cell.angle_alpha   90.00
_cell.angle_beta   90.00
_cell.angle_gamma   90.00
#
_symmetry.space_group_name_H-M   'P 1'
#
loop_
_entity.id
_entity.type
_entity.pdbx_description
1 polymer ?
#
loop_
_entity_poly.entity_id
_entity_poly.type
_entity_poly.pdbx_seq_one_letter_code
_entity_poly.pdbx_strand_id
1 'polypeptide(L)'
;MVINTAIANLKQPLVKQQGISLIELMISMVIGLILLAGVIGIFLSSQQAYRAQEASSRVQESGRFALDIIAHDARLAGYTGCGSNYFNNILDKNDQGYNPTIHSIGSGFSAVPDSFTEHIDGDVLTIKYMNTKGVFNVSQGSNPAEFHVKDEDGNRPDIKPGQIVMVVNLDGLCEIFQNTSTQPGVLNRGPGGNVNVSPGNRDPDDREYTIFIDNVELFELVSTRYYINESEHNTNQRSLWRQRLFGDG
;
A
#
# COMPACT_ATOMS: atom_id res chain seq x y z
N MET A 1 55.67 -74.11 48.77
CA MET A 1 55.90 -72.86 49.51
C MET A 1 54.63 -72.05 49.46
N VAL A 2 54.09 -71.74 50.63
CA VAL A 2 52.78 -71.18 50.92
C VAL A 2 52.73 -69.70 50.51
N ILE A 3 51.64 -69.25 49.86
CA ILE A 3 51.13 -67.89 50.09
C ILE A 3 49.62 -68.01 50.28
N ASN A 4 49.22 -67.98 51.55
CA ASN A 4 47.84 -67.90 52.00
C ASN A 4 47.49 -66.42 52.18
N THR A 5 46.39 -66.00 51.55
CA THR A 5 45.39 -65.00 51.99
C THR A 5 45.79 -63.74 52.78
N ALA A 6 45.41 -62.58 52.23
CA ALA A 6 44.67 -61.56 52.99
C ALA A 6 43.87 -60.64 52.02
N ILE A 7 42.59 -60.94 51.80
CA ILE A 7 41.64 -59.95 51.30
C ILE A 7 41.23 -59.10 52.50
N ALA A 8 41.75 -57.88 52.59
CA ALA A 8 41.34 -56.92 53.60
C ALA A 8 39.88 -56.50 53.34
N ASN A 9 38.97 -56.95 54.20
CA ASN A 9 37.58 -56.51 54.25
C ASN A 9 37.55 -55.06 54.77
N LEU A 10 37.58 -54.08 53.86
CA LEU A 10 37.31 -52.68 54.19
C LEU A 10 35.80 -52.53 54.45
N LYS A 11 35.38 -52.76 55.70
CA LYS A 11 34.08 -52.33 56.19
C LYS A 11 34.03 -50.80 56.13
N GLN A 12 33.48 -50.26 55.04
CA GLN A 12 33.10 -48.85 55.01
C GLN A 12 32.07 -48.62 56.12
N PRO A 13 32.27 -47.64 57.03
CA PRO A 13 31.28 -47.35 58.04
C PRO A 13 30.01 -46.89 57.32
N LEU A 14 28.91 -47.63 57.53
CA LEU A 14 27.58 -47.17 57.17
C LEU A 14 27.35 -45.88 57.95
N VAL A 15 27.44 -44.74 57.25
CA VAL A 15 27.19 -43.42 57.84
C VAL A 15 25.76 -43.47 58.39
N LYS A 16 25.62 -43.41 59.71
CA LYS A 16 24.31 -43.33 60.36
C LYS A 16 23.65 -42.04 59.88
N GLN A 17 22.50 -42.17 59.23
CA GLN A 17 21.64 -41.04 58.90
C GLN A 17 21.28 -40.33 60.20
N GLN A 18 21.89 -39.16 60.43
CA GLN A 18 21.46 -38.27 61.50
C GLN A 18 20.12 -37.66 61.04
N GLY A 19 19.08 -37.85 61.84
CA GLY A 19 17.75 -37.34 61.53
C GLY A 19 17.76 -35.82 61.37
N ILE A 20 17.03 -35.31 60.39
CA ILE A 20 16.87 -33.88 60.14
C ILE A 20 16.01 -33.31 61.28
N SER A 21 16.43 -32.19 61.89
CA SER A 21 15.60 -31.51 62.87
C SER A 21 14.40 -30.83 62.19
N LEU A 22 13.28 -30.73 62.92
CA LEU A 22 12.08 -30.06 62.42
C LEU A 22 12.36 -28.60 62.03
N ILE A 23 13.29 -27.94 62.73
CA ILE A 23 13.71 -26.56 62.41
C ILE A 23 14.54 -26.46 61.13
N GLU A 24 15.42 -27.42 60.83
CA GLU A 24 16.17 -27.46 59.56
C GLU A 24 15.23 -27.63 58.36
N LEU A 25 14.17 -28.44 58.51
CA LEU A 25 13.14 -28.58 57.48
C LEU A 25 12.40 -27.26 57.25
N MET A 26 11.99 -26.58 58.33
CA MET A 26 11.29 -25.29 58.25
C MET A 26 12.15 -24.22 57.56
N ILE A 27 13.43 -24.11 57.95
CA ILE A 27 14.36 -23.15 57.34
C ILE A 27 14.56 -23.45 55.85
N SER A 28 14.76 -24.73 55.49
CA SER A 28 14.96 -25.15 54.10
C SER A 28 13.75 -24.82 53.22
N MET A 29 12.52 -25.03 53.72
CA MET A 29 11.29 -24.68 53.01
C MET A 29 11.15 -23.17 52.81
N VAL A 30 11.43 -22.37 53.84
CA VAL A 30 11.36 -20.91 53.75
C VAL A 30 12.35 -20.39 52.70
N ILE A 31 13.59 -20.88 52.71
CA ILE A 31 14.59 -20.51 51.70
C ILE A 31 14.12 -20.92 50.30
N GLY A 32 13.61 -22.14 50.14
CA GLY A 32 13.08 -22.62 48.86
C GLY A 32 11.95 -21.74 48.31
N LEU A 33 11.03 -21.30 49.17
CA LEU A 33 9.94 -20.40 48.79
C LEU A 33 10.45 -19.01 48.38
N ILE A 34 11.43 -18.47 49.10
CA ILE A 34 12.05 -17.16 48.76
C ILE A 34 12.72 -17.24 47.38
N LEU A 35 13.48 -18.30 47.12
CA LEU A 35 14.14 -18.49 45.83
C LEU A 35 13.12 -18.64 44.70
N LEU A 36 12.06 -19.43 44.90
CA LEU A 36 11.01 -19.61 43.91
C LEU A 36 10.28 -18.30 43.61
N ALA A 37 9.96 -17.50 44.64
CA ALA A 37 9.36 -16.18 44.47
C ALA A 37 10.25 -15.24 43.64
N GLY A 38 11.57 -15.26 43.89
CA GLY A 38 12.54 -14.50 43.09
C GLY A 38 12.56 -14.91 41.62
N VAL A 39 12.59 -16.22 41.34
CA VAL A 39 12.59 -16.76 39.96
C VAL A 39 11.29 -16.41 39.23
N ILE A 40 10.14 -16.51 39.90
CA ILE A 40 8.84 -16.11 39.33
C ILE A 40 8.86 -14.62 38.97
N GLY A 41 9.38 -13.77 39.85
CA GLY A 41 9.50 -12.33 39.59
C GLY A 41 10.35 -12.03 38.35
N ILE A 42 11.51 -12.69 38.20
CA ILE A 42 12.37 -12.55 37.03
C ILE A 42 11.66 -13.03 35.76
N PHE A 43 10.96 -14.18 35.84
CA PHE A 43 10.23 -14.74 34.71
C PHE A 43 9.12 -13.80 34.24
N LEU A 44 8.32 -13.26 35.16
CA LEU A 44 7.25 -12.30 34.84
C LEU A 44 7.81 -11.00 34.24
N SER A 45 8.89 -10.47 34.82
CA SER A 45 9.58 -9.30 34.29
C SER A 45 10.10 -9.53 32.88
N SER A 46 10.72 -10.70 32.64
CA SER A 46 11.19 -11.09 31.31
C SER A 46 10.03 -11.20 30.33
N GLN A 47 8.92 -11.85 30.71
CA GLN A 47 7.74 -11.98 29.87
C GLN A 47 7.15 -10.63 29.48
N GLN A 48 7.10 -9.68 30.42
CA GLN A 48 6.64 -8.32 30.15
C GLN A 48 7.57 -7.58 29.18
N ALA A 49 8.88 -7.70 29.39
CA ALA A 49 9.89 -7.13 28.49
C ALA A 49 9.76 -7.70 27.06
N TYR A 50 9.58 -9.02 26.92
CA TYR A 50 9.37 -9.66 25.63
C TYR A 50 8.12 -9.13 24.91
N ARG A 51 6.99 -8.98 25.61
CA ARG A 51 5.76 -8.43 25.02
C ARG A 51 5.93 -6.99 24.56
N ALA A 52 6.62 -6.15 25.35
CA ALA A 52 6.92 -4.78 24.97
C ALA A 52 7.82 -4.70 23.73
N GLN A 53 8.86 -5.55 23.69
CA GLN A 53 9.76 -5.64 22.53
C GLN A 53 9.03 -6.07 21.26
N GLU A 54 8.15 -7.06 21.37
CA GLU A 54 7.35 -7.56 20.25
C GLU A 54 6.36 -6.50 19.73
N ALA A 55 5.69 -5.77 20.63
CA ALA A 55 4.83 -4.65 20.27
C ALA A 55 5.61 -3.54 19.55
N SER A 56 6.80 -3.18 20.03
CA SER A 56 7.66 -2.20 19.37
C SER A 56 8.12 -2.67 17.99
N SER A 57 8.49 -3.95 17.85
CA SER A 57 8.88 -4.55 16.58
C SER A 57 7.75 -4.45 15.54
N ARG A 58 6.51 -4.78 15.94
CA ARG A 58 5.34 -4.67 15.07
C ARG A 58 5.11 -3.24 14.59
N VAL A 59 5.18 -2.25 15.49
CA VAL A 59 5.01 -0.83 15.11
C VAL A 59 6.09 -0.39 14.12
N GLN A 60 7.35 -0.80 14.34
CA GLN A 60 8.44 -0.47 13.43
C GLN A 60 8.29 -1.13 12.06
N GLU A 61 7.86 -2.39 12.02
CA GLU A 61 7.61 -3.12 10.77
C GLU A 61 6.46 -2.51 9.97
N SER A 62 5.30 -2.32 10.61
CA SER A 62 4.14 -1.68 9.97
C SER A 62 4.44 -0.26 9.52
N GLY A 63 5.19 0.51 10.32
CA GLY A 63 5.64 1.85 9.93
C GLY A 63 6.56 1.84 8.72
N ARG A 64 7.52 0.89 8.65
CA ARG A 64 8.40 0.73 7.49
C ARG A 64 7.62 0.39 6.23
N PHE A 65 6.67 -0.54 6.31
CA PHE A 65 5.82 -0.93 5.18
C PHE A 65 4.97 0.25 4.68
N ALA A 66 4.32 0.97 5.60
CA ALA A 66 3.53 2.16 5.26
C ALA A 66 4.37 3.24 4.57
N LEU A 67 5.56 3.54 5.11
CA LEU A 67 6.47 4.53 4.52
C LEU A 67 7.02 4.09 3.16
N ASP A 68 7.29 2.81 2.95
CA ASP A 68 7.79 2.32 1.66
C ASP A 68 6.75 2.53 0.54
N ILE A 69 5.49 2.19 0.82
CA ILE A 69 4.38 2.41 -0.13
C ILE A 69 4.16 3.89 -0.41
N ILE A 70 4.11 4.73 0.63
CA ILE A 70 3.95 6.19 0.45
C ILE A 70 5.15 6.76 -0.31
N ALA A 71 6.38 6.33 0.00
CA ALA A 71 7.58 6.80 -0.67
C ALA A 71 7.63 6.38 -2.14
N HIS A 72 7.08 5.21 -2.50
CA HIS A 72 6.95 4.82 -3.90
C HIS A 72 6.06 5.80 -4.68
N ASP A 73 4.83 6.03 -4.20
CA ASP A 73 3.88 6.95 -4.84
C ASP A 73 4.41 8.39 -4.82
N ALA A 74 5.06 8.82 -3.72
CA ALA A 74 5.64 10.15 -3.56
C ALA A 74 6.80 10.44 -4.53
N ARG A 75 7.59 9.43 -4.93
CA ARG A 75 8.66 9.61 -5.93
C ARG A 75 8.12 9.87 -7.33
N LEU A 76 6.92 9.41 -7.63
CA LEU A 76 6.24 9.63 -8.90
C LEU A 76 5.33 10.87 -8.86
N ALA A 77 5.12 11.45 -7.67
CA ALA A 77 4.18 12.55 -7.47
C ALA A 77 4.41 13.69 -8.46
N GLY A 78 3.36 14.04 -9.20
CA GLY A 78 3.35 15.15 -10.14
C GLY A 78 3.94 14.81 -11.51
N TYR A 79 4.43 13.59 -11.70
CA TYR A 79 4.83 13.11 -13.01
C TYR A 79 3.60 13.08 -13.93
N THR A 80 3.68 13.79 -15.05
CA THR A 80 2.58 13.95 -16.01
C THR A 80 2.72 13.05 -17.24
N GLY A 81 3.86 12.40 -17.47
CA GLY A 81 4.12 11.62 -18.69
C GLY A 81 4.38 12.48 -19.94
N CYS A 82 3.73 13.64 -20.06
CA CYS A 82 4.01 14.60 -21.12
C CYS A 82 5.26 15.44 -20.82
N GLY A 83 6.21 15.47 -21.77
CA GLY A 83 7.40 16.32 -21.69
C GLY A 83 7.15 17.82 -21.94
N SER A 84 5.98 18.16 -22.50
CA SER A 84 5.55 19.54 -22.74
C SER A 84 4.71 20.08 -21.58
N ASN A 85 4.84 21.38 -21.29
CA ASN A 85 3.94 22.09 -20.36
C ASN A 85 2.54 22.33 -20.96
N TYR A 86 2.37 22.07 -22.26
CA TYR A 86 1.11 22.19 -22.97
C TYR A 86 0.64 20.81 -23.42
N PHE A 87 -0.54 20.43 -22.97
CA PHE A 87 -1.25 19.23 -23.40
C PHE A 87 -2.71 19.59 -23.69
N ASN A 88 -3.33 18.90 -24.64
CA ASN A 88 -4.75 19.05 -24.89
C ASN A 88 -5.53 18.38 -23.75
N ASN A 89 -6.37 19.13 -23.06
CA ASN A 89 -7.16 18.61 -21.94
C ASN A 89 -8.64 18.69 -22.30
N ILE A 90 -9.21 17.53 -22.55
CA ILE A 90 -10.62 17.39 -22.95
C ILE A 90 -11.50 16.85 -21.82
N LEU A 91 -10.98 16.73 -20.59
CA LEU A 91 -11.82 16.44 -19.42
C LEU A 91 -12.85 17.54 -19.20
N ASP A 92 -14.07 17.18 -18.82
CA ASP A 92 -15.08 18.19 -18.49
C ASP A 92 -14.92 18.76 -17.08
N LYS A 93 -14.19 19.87 -16.99
CA LYS A 93 -14.01 20.59 -15.73
C LYS A 93 -15.25 21.32 -15.23
N ASN A 94 -16.32 21.39 -16.04
CA ASN A 94 -17.58 22.02 -15.65
C ASN A 94 -18.58 20.99 -15.10
N ASP A 95 -18.31 19.69 -15.26
CA ASP A 95 -19.12 18.63 -14.68
C ASP A 95 -19.09 18.68 -13.15
N GLN A 96 -20.20 18.35 -12.50
CA GLN A 96 -20.32 18.41 -11.04
C GLN A 96 -19.40 17.41 -10.33
N GLY A 97 -19.06 16.28 -10.96
CA GLY A 97 -18.12 15.32 -10.41
C GLY A 97 -16.65 15.66 -10.71
N TYR A 98 -16.36 16.75 -11.43
CA TYR A 98 -14.98 17.18 -11.59
C TYR A 98 -14.40 17.68 -10.26
N ASN A 99 -13.46 16.92 -9.70
CA ASN A 99 -12.72 17.32 -8.52
C ASN A 99 -11.22 17.52 -8.86
N PRO A 100 -10.69 18.75 -8.79
CA PRO A 100 -9.29 19.03 -9.15
C PRO A 100 -8.28 18.34 -8.23
N THR A 101 -8.63 18.00 -6.98
CA THR A 101 -7.74 17.26 -6.07
C THR A 101 -7.45 15.85 -6.59
N ILE A 102 -8.31 15.28 -7.45
CA ILE A 102 -8.20 13.88 -7.92
C ILE A 102 -8.13 13.74 -9.44
N HIS A 103 -8.68 14.68 -10.22
CA HIS A 103 -8.70 14.63 -11.69
C HIS A 103 -7.68 15.56 -12.35
N SER A 104 -7.21 16.59 -11.66
CA SER A 104 -6.20 17.49 -12.24
C SER A 104 -4.80 16.88 -12.17
N ILE A 105 -4.02 17.14 -13.21
CA ILE A 105 -2.61 16.75 -13.30
C ILE A 105 -1.71 17.95 -13.04
N GLY A 106 -0.43 17.70 -12.72
CA GLY A 106 0.57 18.74 -12.48
C GLY A 106 0.75 19.14 -11.01
N SER A 107 -0.19 18.82 -10.13
CA SER A 107 0.01 18.83 -8.68
C SER A 107 0.22 17.41 -8.18
N GLY A 108 1.44 17.07 -7.75
CA GLY A 108 1.74 15.72 -7.27
C GLY A 108 1.15 15.40 -5.91
N PHE A 109 1.07 16.42 -5.05
CA PHE A 109 0.40 16.37 -3.76
C PHE A 109 -0.75 17.35 -3.79
N SER A 110 -1.89 16.97 -3.24
CA SER A 110 -3.05 17.84 -3.14
C SER A 110 -3.68 17.72 -1.78
N ALA A 111 -4.02 18.87 -1.19
CA ALA A 111 -4.83 18.91 0.01
C ALA A 111 -6.20 18.32 -0.29
N VAL A 112 -6.71 17.53 0.64
CA VAL A 112 -8.04 16.92 0.52
C VAL A 112 -9.09 17.98 0.88
N PRO A 113 -10.22 18.05 0.15
CA PRO A 113 -11.28 18.99 0.50
C PRO A 113 -11.76 18.77 1.93
N ASP A 114 -12.11 19.86 2.62
CA ASP A 114 -12.66 19.84 4.00
C ASP A 114 -13.92 18.96 4.15
N SER A 115 -14.54 18.56 3.03
CA SER A 115 -15.71 17.70 2.99
C SER A 115 -15.40 16.20 3.10
N PHE A 116 -14.15 15.76 3.07
CA PHE A 116 -13.82 14.34 3.23
C PHE A 116 -13.82 13.96 4.71
N THR A 117 -14.78 13.14 5.12
CA THR A 117 -15.05 12.83 6.53
C THR A 117 -14.77 11.39 6.93
N GLU A 118 -14.26 10.55 6.03
CA GLU A 118 -13.98 9.13 6.35
C GLU A 118 -12.73 8.94 7.21
N HIS A 119 -11.88 9.96 7.37
CA HIS A 119 -10.73 9.86 8.28
C HIS A 119 -11.18 10.08 9.72
N ILE A 120 -10.66 9.26 10.64
CA ILE A 120 -11.00 9.33 12.08
C ILE A 120 -9.93 10.05 12.90
N ASP A 121 -8.73 10.22 12.34
CA ASP A 121 -7.62 10.94 12.96
C ASP A 121 -6.59 11.36 11.90
N GLY A 122 -5.73 12.30 12.27
CA GLY A 122 -4.63 12.79 11.44
C GLY A 122 -5.07 13.50 10.16
N ASP A 123 -4.08 13.83 9.34
CA ASP A 123 -4.27 14.49 8.06
C ASP A 123 -4.48 13.47 6.93
N VAL A 124 -5.03 13.96 5.83
CA VAL A 124 -5.25 13.17 4.62
C VAL A 124 -4.29 13.62 3.54
N LEU A 125 -3.59 12.67 2.96
CA LEU A 125 -2.62 12.90 1.89
C LEU A 125 -3.14 12.30 0.58
N THR A 126 -3.33 13.13 -0.44
CA THR A 126 -3.59 12.65 -1.81
C THR A 126 -2.34 12.83 -2.67
N ILE A 127 -1.88 11.74 -3.26
CA ILE A 127 -0.75 11.70 -4.19
C ILE A 127 -1.27 11.36 -5.57
N LYS A 128 -0.83 12.11 -6.58
CA LYS A 128 -1.21 11.95 -7.97
C LYS A 128 0.00 11.83 -8.88
N TYR A 129 -0.08 10.92 -9.83
CA TYR A 129 0.94 10.74 -10.85
C TYR A 129 0.37 10.00 -12.07
N MET A 130 1.07 10.09 -13.19
CA MET A 130 0.79 9.31 -14.39
C MET A 130 1.59 8.02 -14.37
N ASN A 131 0.92 6.88 -14.36
CA ASN A 131 1.56 5.57 -14.41
C ASN A 131 1.63 5.09 -15.87
N THR A 132 2.83 4.77 -16.36
CA THR A 132 3.00 4.25 -17.72
C THR A 132 2.29 2.90 -17.89
N LYS A 133 1.59 2.75 -19.00
CA LYS A 133 0.97 1.50 -19.47
C LYS A 133 1.79 0.85 -20.58
N GLY A 134 2.78 1.57 -21.11
CA GLY A 134 3.64 1.13 -22.21
C GLY A 134 3.36 1.88 -23.51
N VAL A 135 4.01 1.40 -24.57
CA VAL A 135 3.94 1.96 -25.92
C VAL A 135 3.02 1.09 -26.77
N PHE A 136 2.12 1.72 -27.51
CA PHE A 136 1.10 1.06 -28.32
C PHE A 136 1.05 1.64 -29.73
N ASN A 137 0.81 0.76 -30.70
CA ASN A 137 0.42 1.15 -32.04
C ASN A 137 -1.02 1.67 -32.01
N VAL A 138 -1.28 2.77 -32.71
CA VAL A 138 -2.62 3.37 -32.82
C VAL A 138 -3.21 3.08 -34.19
N SER A 139 -4.50 2.74 -34.24
CA SER A 139 -5.29 2.79 -35.47
C SER A 139 -6.59 3.55 -35.22
N GLN A 140 -6.96 4.44 -36.13
CA GLN A 140 -8.18 5.24 -35.98
C GLN A 140 -9.43 4.37 -35.98
N GLY A 141 -10.40 4.74 -35.14
CA GLY A 141 -11.68 4.06 -35.02
C GLY A 141 -12.70 4.52 -36.07
N SER A 142 -13.97 4.16 -35.84
CA SER A 142 -15.07 4.49 -36.77
C SER A 142 -15.55 5.95 -36.67
N ASN A 143 -15.10 6.68 -35.65
CA ASN A 143 -15.38 8.09 -35.42
C ASN A 143 -14.12 8.80 -34.88
N PRO A 144 -14.00 10.14 -34.99
CA PRO A 144 -12.78 10.86 -34.59
C PRO A 144 -12.41 10.79 -33.10
N ALA A 145 -13.39 10.45 -32.25
CA ALA A 145 -13.21 10.31 -30.81
C ALA A 145 -12.71 8.91 -30.41
N GLU A 146 -12.65 7.97 -31.34
CA GLU A 146 -12.29 6.59 -31.08
C GLU A 146 -10.98 6.23 -31.77
N PHE A 147 -10.10 5.55 -31.05
CA PHE A 147 -8.92 4.92 -31.64
C PHE A 147 -8.59 3.63 -30.88
N HIS A 148 -8.01 2.68 -31.61
CA HIS A 148 -7.68 1.36 -31.11
C HIS A 148 -6.18 1.30 -30.83
N VAL A 149 -5.83 0.63 -29.75
CA VAL A 149 -4.46 0.52 -29.24
C VAL A 149 -4.09 -0.94 -29.01
N LYS A 150 -2.92 -1.32 -29.51
CA LYS A 150 -2.33 -2.65 -29.30
C LYS A 150 -0.81 -2.57 -29.35
N ASP A 151 -0.13 -3.39 -28.57
CA ASP A 151 1.33 -3.50 -28.63
C ASP A 151 1.78 -4.31 -29.87
N GLU A 152 3.09 -4.52 -30.02
CA GLU A 152 3.66 -5.27 -31.14
C GLU A 152 3.25 -6.75 -31.14
N ASP A 153 2.99 -7.31 -29.96
CA ASP A 153 2.54 -8.70 -29.77
C ASP A 153 1.01 -8.85 -29.92
N GLY A 154 0.28 -7.74 -30.10
CA GLY A 154 -1.18 -7.70 -30.23
C GLY A 154 -1.93 -7.68 -28.89
N ASN A 155 -1.23 -7.55 -27.75
CA ASN A 155 -1.87 -7.33 -26.46
C ASN A 155 -2.43 -5.91 -26.39
N ARG A 156 -3.46 -5.77 -25.56
CA ARG A 156 -4.21 -4.52 -25.39
C ARG A 156 -4.02 -3.99 -23.97
N PRO A 157 -3.94 -2.68 -23.78
CA PRO A 157 -3.86 -2.13 -22.44
C PRO A 157 -5.17 -2.37 -21.68
N ASP A 158 -5.06 -2.71 -20.38
CA ASP A 158 -6.20 -2.76 -19.46
C ASP A 158 -6.57 -1.34 -19.03
N ILE A 159 -7.37 -0.68 -19.87
CA ILE A 159 -8.03 0.59 -19.58
C ILE A 159 -9.55 0.38 -19.60
N LYS A 160 -10.17 0.63 -18.47
CA LYS A 160 -11.61 0.53 -18.23
C LYS A 160 -12.29 1.88 -18.51
N PRO A 161 -13.62 1.89 -18.71
CA PRO A 161 -14.36 3.13 -18.66
C PRO A 161 -14.10 3.86 -17.33
N GLY A 162 -14.12 5.19 -17.36
CA GLY A 162 -13.94 6.03 -16.17
C GLY A 162 -12.47 6.32 -15.81
N GLN A 163 -11.52 5.56 -16.34
CA GLN A 163 -10.10 5.84 -16.14
C GLN A 163 -9.64 7.04 -16.97
N ILE A 164 -8.98 7.98 -16.31
CA ILE A 164 -8.34 9.11 -16.97
C ILE A 164 -6.98 8.67 -17.49
N VAL A 165 -6.74 8.91 -18.78
CA VAL A 165 -5.52 8.52 -19.46
C VAL A 165 -4.88 9.71 -20.13
N MET A 166 -3.56 9.70 -20.23
CA MET A 166 -2.78 10.59 -21.05
C MET A 166 -2.13 9.80 -22.19
N VAL A 167 -2.30 10.29 -23.40
CA VAL A 167 -1.69 9.75 -24.61
C VAL A 167 -0.63 10.71 -25.08
N VAL A 168 0.60 10.22 -25.28
CA VAL A 168 1.76 11.01 -25.70
C VAL A 168 2.32 10.39 -26.98
N ASN A 169 2.46 11.17 -28.04
CA ASN A 169 3.17 10.69 -29.25
C ASN A 169 4.67 10.99 -29.16
N LEU A 170 5.44 10.44 -30.10
CA LEU A 170 6.90 10.64 -30.17
C LEU A 170 7.30 12.10 -30.49
N ASP A 171 6.40 12.89 -31.07
CA ASP A 171 6.64 14.32 -31.33
C ASP A 171 6.34 15.22 -30.11
N GLY A 172 5.87 14.65 -28.99
CA GLY A 172 5.56 15.38 -27.76
C GLY A 172 4.18 16.03 -27.72
N LEU A 173 3.28 15.68 -28.65
CA LEU A 173 1.85 15.98 -28.54
C LEU A 173 1.23 15.10 -27.46
N CYS A 174 0.50 15.73 -26.57
CA CYS A 174 -0.09 15.08 -25.41
C CYS A 174 -1.57 15.42 -25.31
N GLU A 175 -2.39 14.42 -25.01
CA GLU A 175 -3.81 14.62 -24.75
C GLU A 175 -4.26 13.83 -23.52
N ILE A 176 -5.07 14.45 -22.67
CA ILE A 176 -5.69 13.82 -21.51
C ILE A 176 -7.20 13.80 -21.62
N PHE A 177 -7.78 12.65 -21.33
CA PHE A 177 -9.21 12.40 -21.39
C PHE A 177 -9.61 11.24 -20.47
N GLN A 178 -10.90 11.13 -20.18
CA GLN A 178 -11.48 9.99 -19.48
C GLN A 178 -11.96 8.97 -20.50
N ASN A 179 -11.49 7.73 -20.41
CA ASN A 179 -11.93 6.69 -21.34
C ASN A 179 -13.42 6.39 -21.14
N THR A 180 -14.19 6.45 -22.22
CA THR A 180 -15.64 6.16 -22.23
C THR A 180 -15.96 4.81 -22.87
N SER A 181 -14.96 4.10 -23.38
CA SER A 181 -15.13 2.81 -24.04
C SER A 181 -15.12 1.65 -23.04
N THR A 182 -16.07 0.73 -23.20
CA THR A 182 -16.11 -0.58 -22.50
C THR A 182 -15.35 -1.67 -23.25
N GLN A 183 -14.90 -1.41 -24.48
CA GLN A 183 -14.23 -2.40 -25.32
C GLN A 183 -12.72 -2.44 -25.04
N PRO A 184 -12.14 -3.62 -24.75
CA PRO A 184 -10.71 -3.75 -24.52
C PRO A 184 -9.87 -3.30 -25.72
N GLY A 185 -8.87 -2.44 -25.46
CA GLY A 185 -7.99 -1.87 -26.48
C GLY A 185 -8.65 -0.82 -27.38
N VAL A 186 -9.85 -0.35 -27.06
CA VAL A 186 -10.47 0.81 -27.71
C VAL A 186 -10.52 1.94 -26.70
N LEU A 187 -9.90 3.06 -27.04
CA LEU A 187 -9.99 4.30 -26.26
C LEU A 187 -11.00 5.22 -26.93
N ASN A 188 -11.93 5.74 -26.13
CA ASN A 188 -12.92 6.70 -26.61
C ASN A 188 -12.91 7.95 -25.73
N ARG A 189 -12.64 9.08 -26.37
CA ARG A 189 -12.47 10.41 -25.75
C ARG A 189 -13.64 11.36 -26.00
N GLY A 190 -14.76 10.87 -26.53
CA GLY A 190 -15.98 11.64 -26.68
C GLY A 190 -16.68 11.89 -25.34
N PRO A 191 -17.76 12.69 -25.31
CA PRO A 191 -18.46 13.11 -24.09
C PRO A 191 -19.20 11.98 -23.34
N GLY A 192 -19.06 10.71 -23.74
CA GLY A 192 -19.58 9.58 -22.98
C GLY A 192 -21.02 9.17 -23.31
N GLY A 193 -21.45 9.27 -24.58
CA GLY A 193 -22.85 9.04 -24.98
C GLY A 193 -23.54 7.74 -24.51
N ASN A 194 -22.79 6.66 -24.19
CA ASN A 194 -23.37 5.37 -23.74
C ASN A 194 -22.86 4.86 -22.37
N VAL A 195 -21.89 5.55 -21.75
CA VAL A 195 -21.34 5.16 -20.45
C VAL A 195 -21.27 6.41 -19.60
N ASN A 196 -22.08 6.45 -18.55
CA ASN A 196 -22.08 7.55 -17.58
C ASN A 196 -20.77 7.50 -16.78
N VAL A 197 -19.73 8.14 -17.30
CA VAL A 197 -18.50 8.43 -16.58
C VAL A 197 -18.54 9.90 -16.20
N SER A 198 -18.17 10.21 -14.96
CA SER A 198 -17.99 11.57 -14.48
C SER A 198 -16.51 11.73 -14.13
N PRO A 199 -15.85 12.88 -14.40
CA PRO A 199 -16.39 14.11 -14.96
C PRO A 199 -16.79 14.04 -16.43
N GLY A 200 -16.40 12.98 -17.14
CA GLY A 200 -16.57 12.86 -18.58
C GLY A 200 -15.58 13.72 -19.37
N ASN A 201 -15.83 13.78 -20.67
CA ASN A 201 -15.10 14.64 -21.58
C ASN A 201 -16.02 15.73 -22.12
N ARG A 202 -15.44 16.86 -22.49
CA ARG A 202 -16.16 17.92 -23.19
C ARG A 202 -16.39 17.51 -24.63
N ASP A 203 -17.52 17.95 -25.19
CA ASP A 203 -17.64 18.02 -26.64
C ASP A 203 -16.55 18.96 -27.19
N PRO A 204 -15.83 18.57 -28.26
CA PRO A 204 -14.73 19.35 -28.79
C PRO A 204 -15.27 20.58 -29.54
N ASP A 205 -15.62 21.63 -28.81
CA ASP A 205 -16.16 22.88 -29.36
C ASP A 205 -15.11 24.01 -29.45
N ASP A 206 -13.81 23.70 -29.69
CA ASP A 206 -12.75 24.69 -30.07
C ASP A 206 -11.33 24.10 -30.19
N ARG A 207 -11.08 22.90 -29.65
CA ARG A 207 -9.79 22.18 -29.78
C ARG A 207 -10.06 20.81 -30.37
N GLU A 208 -9.73 20.67 -31.65
CA GLU A 208 -9.80 19.39 -32.34
C GLU A 208 -9.06 18.31 -31.53
N TYR A 209 -9.61 17.11 -31.57
CA TYR A 209 -8.95 15.93 -31.06
C TYR A 209 -7.52 15.81 -31.63
N THR A 210 -6.55 15.51 -30.78
CA THR A 210 -5.18 15.27 -31.22
C THR A 210 -5.16 14.04 -32.12
N ILE A 211 -4.58 14.17 -33.32
CA ILE A 211 -4.48 13.05 -34.27
C ILE A 211 -3.19 12.29 -33.96
N PHE A 212 -3.35 11.03 -33.53
CA PHE A 212 -2.24 10.12 -33.29
C PHE A 212 -2.11 9.16 -34.48
N ILE A 213 -1.00 9.27 -35.22
CA ILE A 213 -0.72 8.47 -36.42
C ILE A 213 0.36 7.42 -36.14
N ASP A 214 1.33 7.78 -35.28
CA ASP A 214 2.43 6.91 -34.88
C ASP A 214 2.16 6.20 -33.54
N ASN A 215 3.16 5.45 -33.08
CA ASN A 215 3.15 4.86 -31.76
C ASN A 215 2.97 5.93 -30.67
N VAL A 216 2.18 5.58 -29.67
CA VAL A 216 1.93 6.43 -28.52
C VAL A 216 2.37 5.73 -27.25
N GLU A 217 2.93 6.50 -26.33
CA GLU A 217 3.04 6.07 -24.95
C GLU A 217 1.75 6.42 -24.21
N LEU A 218 1.18 5.43 -23.53
CA LEU A 218 -0.06 5.57 -22.79
C LEU A 218 0.25 5.64 -21.29
N PHE A 219 -0.37 6.59 -20.61
CA PHE A 219 -0.30 6.74 -19.16
C PHE A 219 -1.70 6.73 -18.56
N GLU A 220 -1.83 6.19 -17.35
CA GLU A 220 -3.05 6.24 -16.54
C GLU A 220 -2.85 7.19 -15.36
N LEU A 221 -3.81 8.08 -15.11
CA LEU A 221 -3.82 8.89 -13.91
C LEU A 221 -4.09 8.00 -12.70
N VAL A 222 -3.12 7.97 -11.79
CA VAL A 222 -3.25 7.34 -10.48
C VAL A 222 -3.42 8.42 -9.44
N SER A 223 -4.56 8.39 -8.75
CA SER A 223 -4.86 9.26 -7.61
C SER A 223 -5.06 8.38 -6.39
N THR A 224 -4.12 8.44 -5.45
CA THR A 224 -4.14 7.62 -4.24
C THR A 224 -4.29 8.51 -3.02
N ARG A 225 -5.26 8.17 -2.16
CA ARG A 225 -5.49 8.84 -0.88
C ARG A 225 -5.04 7.96 0.28
N TYR A 226 -4.32 8.58 1.21
CA TYR A 226 -3.85 7.99 2.45
C TYR A 226 -4.49 8.72 3.63
N TYR A 227 -5.06 7.95 4.55
CA TYR A 227 -5.72 8.47 5.75
C TYR A 227 -5.78 7.41 6.84
N ILE A 228 -6.03 7.83 8.08
CA ILE A 228 -6.26 6.90 9.19
C ILE A 228 -7.75 6.66 9.33
N ASN A 229 -8.14 5.39 9.38
CA ASN A 229 -9.49 4.93 9.66
C ASN A 229 -9.45 3.62 10.48
N GLU A 230 -10.59 3.13 10.95
CA GLU A 230 -10.72 1.88 11.69
C GLU A 230 -10.18 0.72 10.84
N SER A 231 -9.53 -0.25 11.48
CA SER A 231 -9.02 -1.42 10.78
C SER A 231 -10.16 -2.34 10.39
N GLU A 232 -10.22 -2.75 9.12
CA GLU A 232 -11.18 -3.75 8.64
C GLU A 232 -11.03 -5.10 9.35
N HIS A 233 -9.83 -5.41 9.86
CA HIS A 233 -9.57 -6.67 10.56
C HIS A 233 -9.91 -6.61 12.05
N ASN A 234 -9.84 -5.42 12.66
CA ASN A 234 -10.14 -5.22 14.07
C ASN A 234 -10.62 -3.79 14.31
N THR A 235 -11.93 -3.62 14.47
CA THR A 235 -12.58 -2.31 14.61
C THR A 235 -12.11 -1.49 15.83
N ASN A 236 -11.46 -2.13 16.82
CA ASN A 236 -10.86 -1.42 17.97
C ASN A 236 -9.43 -0.91 17.71
N GLN A 237 -8.92 -1.08 16.49
CA GLN A 237 -7.59 -0.63 16.10
C GLN A 237 -7.69 0.32 14.92
N ARG A 238 -6.76 1.27 14.85
CA ARG A 238 -6.63 2.19 13.72
C ARG A 238 -5.62 1.63 12.73
N SER A 239 -5.83 1.89 11.45
CA SER A 239 -4.91 1.50 10.40
C SER A 239 -4.75 2.60 9.36
N LEU A 240 -3.62 2.56 8.64
CA LEU A 240 -3.45 3.39 7.45
C LEU A 240 -4.27 2.78 6.31
N TRP A 241 -5.20 3.56 5.80
CA TRP A 241 -5.96 3.25 4.60
C TRP A 241 -5.25 3.80 3.37
N ARG A 242 -5.29 3.03 2.29
CA ARG A 242 -4.82 3.43 0.97
C ARG A 242 -5.95 3.20 -0.02
N GLN A 243 -6.58 4.28 -0.44
CA GLN A 243 -7.70 4.24 -1.38
C GLN A 243 -7.25 4.77 -2.74
N ARG A 244 -7.45 3.97 -3.78
CA ARG A 244 -7.30 4.45 -5.16
C ARG A 244 -8.60 5.11 -5.58
N LEU A 245 -8.52 6.35 -6.00
CA LEU A 245 -9.64 7.14 -6.46
C LEU A 245 -9.70 6.98 -7.98
N PHE A 246 -10.69 6.22 -8.45
CA PHE A 246 -11.02 6.16 -9.86
C PHE A 246 -11.78 7.45 -10.22
N GLY A 247 -11.87 7.78 -11.51
CA GLY A 247 -12.66 8.94 -11.94
C GLY A 247 -14.13 8.87 -11.51
N ASP A 248 -14.60 7.68 -11.15
CA ASP A 248 -15.94 7.46 -10.63
C ASP A 248 -15.95 7.80 -9.12
N GLY A 249 -16.69 8.85 -8.76
CA GLY A 249 -16.80 9.37 -7.39
C GLY A 249 -17.33 8.38 -6.37
#